data_AF-A0A0X3ANQ3-F1
#
_entry.id   AF-A0A0X3ANQ3-F1
#
_cell.length_a   1.000
_cell.length_b   1.000
_cell.length_c   1.000
_cell.angle_alpha   90.00
_cell.angle_beta   90.00
_cell.angle_gamma   90.00
#
_symmetry.space_group_name_H-M   'P 1'
#
loop_
_entity.id
_entity.type
_entity.pdbx_description
1 polymer ?
#
loop_
_entity_poly.entity_id
_entity_poly.type
_entity_poly.pdbx_seq_one_letter_code
_entity_poly.pdbx_strand_id
1 'polypeptide(L)'
;MSKKKNFLCIEESVFKSLGKTGYIIIFVGIFSLLMVLVDFILHCFVDNHYTSQFLFSGEIPFSKWINLMWKNYSYSSFKIVFFALIFIILGSYRSKILTSEFSK
;
A
#
# COMPACT_ATOMS: atom_id res chain seq x y z
N MET A 1 -29.54 13.42 13.50
CA MET A 1 -28.24 12.72 13.57
C MET A 1 -28.00 12.05 12.22
N SER A 2 -27.33 12.76 11.31
CA SER A 2 -27.00 12.28 9.97
C SER A 2 -26.19 11.00 10.07
N LYS A 3 -26.48 10.01 9.21
CA LYS A 3 -25.77 8.73 9.10
C LYS A 3 -24.26 8.99 8.95
N LYS A 4 -23.50 9.05 10.05
CA LYS A 4 -22.05 8.83 10.02
C LYS A 4 -21.89 7.45 9.39
N LYS A 5 -21.47 7.42 8.12
CA LYS A 5 -21.25 6.18 7.39
C LYS A 5 -20.23 5.38 8.20
N ASN A 6 -20.58 4.15 8.61
CA ASN A 6 -19.73 3.25 9.41
C ASN A 6 -18.28 3.15 8.90
N PHE A 7 -18.05 3.42 7.61
CA PHE A 7 -16.73 3.51 6.99
C PHE A 7 -15.76 4.52 7.62
N LEU A 8 -16.25 5.56 8.30
CA LEU A 8 -15.40 6.57 8.94
C LEU A 8 -15.02 6.23 10.39
N CYS A 9 -15.61 5.20 11.03
CA CYS A 9 -15.37 4.94 12.45
C CYS A 9 -13.91 4.58 12.76
N ILE A 10 -13.25 3.81 11.89
CA ILE A 10 -11.84 3.42 12.07
C ILE A 10 -10.93 4.63 11.84
N GLU A 11 -11.15 5.39 10.76
CA GLU A 11 -10.39 6.61 10.49
C GLU A 11 -10.60 7.66 11.59
N GLU A 12 -11.82 7.80 12.13
CA GLU A 12 -12.15 8.70 13.23
C GLU A 12 -11.43 8.30 14.52
N SER A 13 -11.41 6.99 14.85
CA SER A 13 -10.71 6.46 16.02
C SER A 13 -9.21 6.74 15.95
N VAL A 14 -8.60 6.43 14.81
CA VAL A 14 -7.17 6.66 14.56
C VAL A 14 -6.85 8.16 14.58
N PHE A 15 -7.68 8.99 13.95
CA PHE A 15 -7.49 10.44 13.89
C PHE A 15 -7.63 11.11 15.26
N LYS A 16 -8.59 10.68 16.09
CA LYS A 16 -8.77 11.19 17.46
C LYS A 16 -7.67 10.71 18.41
N SER A 17 -7.17 9.48 18.24
CA SER A 17 -6.15 8.91 19.13
C SER A 17 -4.75 9.46 18.86
N LEU A 18 -4.35 9.57 17.59
CA LEU A 18 -2.97 9.89 17.20
C LEU A 18 -2.82 11.28 16.56
N GLY A 19 -3.93 12.00 16.40
CA GLY A 19 -3.97 13.30 15.78
C GLY A 19 -3.61 13.29 14.29
N LYS A 20 -3.43 14.49 13.76
CA LYS A 20 -3.19 14.75 12.35
C LYS A 20 -1.96 14.02 11.80
N THR A 21 -0.84 14.17 12.50
CA THR A 21 0.46 13.66 12.08
C THR A 21 0.50 12.13 12.15
N GLY A 22 -0.06 11.54 13.22
CA GLY A 22 -0.09 10.08 13.36
C GLY A 22 -0.97 9.40 12.32
N TYR A 23 -2.12 9.99 11.97
CA TYR A 23 -2.95 9.49 10.86
C TYR A 23 -2.16 9.49 9.54
N ILE A 24 -1.44 10.57 9.22
CA ILE A 24 -0.66 10.66 7.97
C ILE A 24 0.44 9.60 7.95
N ILE A 25 1.14 9.37 9.07
CA ILE A 25 2.19 8.33 9.16
C ILE A 25 1.60 6.94 8.91
N ILE A 26 0.48 6.60 9.58
CA ILE A 26 -0.19 5.30 9.39
C ILE A 26 -0.69 5.15 7.96
N PHE A 27 -1.30 6.20 7.41
CA PHE A 27 -1.77 6.23 6.03
C PHE A 27 -0.62 5.95 5.06
N VAL A 28 0.47 6.70 5.15
CA VAL A 28 1.65 6.50 4.29
C VAL A 28 2.24 5.10 4.48
N GLY A 29 2.33 4.60 5.72
CA GLY A 29 2.86 3.28 6.03
C GLY A 29 2.04 2.14 5.39
N ILE A 30 0.71 2.16 5.56
CA ILE A 30 -0.19 1.16 4.99
C ILE A 30 -0.12 1.17 3.46
N PHE A 31 -0.23 2.35 2.84
CA PHE A 31 -0.18 2.46 1.38
C PHE A 31 1.21 2.10 0.81
N SER A 32 2.29 2.36 1.55
CA SER A 32 3.63 1.94 1.14
C SER A 32 3.78 0.42 1.17
N LEU A 33 3.25 -0.27 2.19
CA LEU A 33 3.23 -1.73 2.24
C LEU A 33 2.43 -2.32 1.07
N LEU A 34 1.27 -1.73 0.77
CA LEU A 34 0.40 -2.16 -0.32
C LEU A 34 1.09 -1.98 -1.68
N MET A 35 1.84 -0.88 -1.87
CA MET A 35 2.65 -0.67 -3.07
C MET A 35 3.77 -1.70 -3.24
N VAL A 36 4.46 -2.08 -2.16
CA VAL A 36 5.50 -3.13 -2.22
C VAL A 36 4.89 -4.45 -2.70
N LEU A 37 3.71 -4.81 -2.20
CA LEU A 37 3.01 -6.02 -2.62
C LEU A 37 2.61 -5.96 -4.09
N VAL A 38 2.07 -4.83 -4.55
CA VAL A 38 1.69 -4.66 -5.96
C VAL A 38 2.90 -4.68 -6.88
N ASP A 39 3.99 -4.00 -6.54
CA ASP A 39 5.23 -4.00 -7.33
C ASP A 39 5.85 -5.41 -7.40
N PHE A 40 5.81 -6.16 -6.29
CA PHE A 40 6.25 -7.56 -6.27
C PHE A 40 5.39 -8.45 -7.17
N ILE A 41 4.06 -8.28 -7.16
CA ILE A 41 3.16 -9.04 -8.05
C ILE A 41 3.43 -8.69 -9.51
N LEU A 42 3.61 -7.41 -9.84
CA LEU A 42 3.95 -6.98 -11.19
C LEU A 42 5.32 -7.55 -11.62
N HIS A 43 6.30 -7.54 -10.73
CA HIS A 43 7.60 -8.16 -11.00
C HIS A 43 7.47 -9.67 -11.27
N CYS A 44 6.67 -10.37 -10.47
CA CYS A 44 6.43 -11.81 -10.65
C CYS A 44 5.79 -12.12 -12.00
N PHE A 45 4.71 -11.42 -12.37
CA PHE A 45 3.86 -11.83 -13.49
C PHE A 45 4.09 -11.06 -14.79
N VAL A 46 4.50 -9.79 -14.71
CA VAL A 46 4.71 -8.93 -15.86
C VAL A 46 6.18 -8.97 -16.27
N ASP A 47 7.08 -8.59 -15.37
CA ASP A 47 8.52 -8.50 -15.70
C ASP A 47 9.14 -9.87 -15.95
N ASN A 48 8.69 -10.88 -15.21
CA ASN A 48 9.15 -12.27 -15.33
C ASN A 48 8.09 -13.17 -15.98
N HIS A 49 7.30 -12.64 -16.91
CA HIS A 49 6.22 -13.38 -17.58
C HIS A 49 6.66 -14.78 -18.07
N TYR A 50 7.79 -14.88 -18.78
CA TYR A 50 8.32 -16.15 -19.27
C TYR A 50 8.65 -17.14 -18.15
N THR A 51 9.24 -16.66 -17.06
CA THR A 51 9.55 -17.52 -15.90
C THR A 51 8.28 -17.98 -15.19
N SER A 52 7.24 -17.15 -15.19
CA SER A 52 5.94 -17.45 -14.61
C SER A 52 5.09 -18.39 -15.46
N GLN A 53 5.36 -18.53 -16.76
CA GLN A 53 4.75 -19.58 -17.57
C GLN A 53 5.13 -20.99 -17.07
N PHE A 54 6.36 -21.19 -16.59
CA PHE A 54 6.81 -22.46 -16.03
C PHE A 54 6.09 -22.87 -14.73
N LEU A 55 5.51 -21.89 -14.02
CA LEU A 55 4.64 -22.17 -12.88
C LEU A 55 3.33 -22.81 -13.36
N PHE A 56 2.74 -22.28 -14.44
CA PHE A 56 1.46 -22.77 -14.98
C PHE A 56 1.60 -24.03 -15.84
N SER A 57 2.78 -24.29 -16.42
CA SER A 57 3.07 -25.56 -17.11
C SER A 57 3.42 -26.70 -16.15
N GLY A 58 3.61 -26.40 -14.86
CA GLY A 58 3.96 -27.39 -13.83
C GLY A 58 5.44 -27.80 -13.80
N GLU A 59 6.29 -27.14 -14.60
CA GLU A 59 7.73 -27.40 -14.67
C GLU A 59 8.48 -26.95 -13.41
N ILE A 60 7.98 -25.92 -12.72
CA ILE A 60 8.56 -25.40 -11.48
C ILE A 60 7.52 -25.39 -10.36
N PRO A 61 7.78 -26.02 -9.20
CA PRO A 61 6.93 -25.90 -8.02
C PRO A 61 6.79 -24.45 -7.55
N PHE A 62 5.61 -24.05 -7.08
CA PHE A 62 5.33 -22.70 -6.58
C PHE A 62 6.35 -22.20 -5.56
N SER A 63 6.78 -23.05 -4.63
CA SER A 63 7.78 -22.71 -3.61
C SER A 63 9.16 -22.36 -4.19
N LYS A 64 9.58 -23.03 -5.28
CA LYS A 64 10.83 -22.71 -5.98
C LYS A 64 10.68 -21.45 -6.82
N TRP A 65 9.55 -21.30 -7.52
CA TRP A 65 9.25 -20.12 -8.31
C TRP A 65 9.23 -18.85 -7.44
N ILE A 66 8.52 -18.86 -6.30
CA ILE A 66 8.43 -17.67 -5.44
C ILE A 66 9.78 -17.30 -4.81
N ASN A 67 10.59 -18.29 -4.44
CA ASN A 67 11.94 -18.06 -3.93
C ASN A 67 12.84 -17.45 -5.02
N LEU A 68 12.68 -17.89 -6.27
CA LEU A 68 13.42 -17.33 -7.40
C LEU A 68 12.99 -15.89 -7.71
N MET A 69 11.69 -15.61 -7.72
CA MET A 69 11.17 -14.23 -7.86
C MET A 69 11.63 -13.34 -6.73
N TRP A 70 11.58 -13.83 -5.48
CA TRP A 70 12.04 -13.07 -4.32
C TRP A 70 13.53 -12.72 -4.39
N LYS A 71 14.38 -13.67 -4.81
CA LYS A 71 15.83 -13.42 -4.94
C LYS A 71 16.17 -12.42 -6.04
N ASN A 72 15.37 -12.38 -7.11
CA ASN A 72 15.58 -11.48 -8.23
C ASN A 72 14.86 -10.14 -8.06
N TYR A 73 13.98 -10.03 -7.08
CA TYR A 73 13.25 -8.80 -6.80
C TYR A 73 14.18 -7.75 -6.20
N SER A 74 14.47 -6.72 -7.00
CA SER A 74 15.19 -5.53 -6.55
C SER A 74 14.22 -4.38 -6.43
N TYR A 75 13.87 -4.02 -5.19
CA TYR A 75 12.97 -2.90 -4.94
C TYR A 75 13.67 -1.56 -5.12
N SER A 76 13.13 -0.69 -5.98
CA SER A 76 13.75 0.60 -6.31
C SER A 76 13.50 1.65 -5.23
N SER A 77 14.57 2.13 -4.59
CA SER A 77 14.50 3.21 -3.59
C SER A 77 13.91 4.52 -4.14
N PHE A 78 14.09 4.78 -5.45
CA PHE A 78 13.50 5.94 -6.11
C PHE A 78 11.96 5.86 -6.11
N LYS A 79 11.39 4.69 -6.44
CA LYS A 79 9.95 4.46 -6.39
C LYS A 79 9.42 4.71 -4.97
N ILE A 80 10.13 4.25 -3.93
CA ILE A 80 9.74 4.45 -2.53
C ILE A 80 9.61 5.92 -2.20
N VAL A 81 10.64 6.72 -2.48
CA VAL A 81 10.64 8.14 -2.15
C VAL A 81 9.56 8.88 -2.95
N PHE A 82 9.41 8.56 -4.22
CA PHE A 82 8.40 9.15 -5.09
C PHE A 82 6.98 8.89 -4.59
N PHE A 83 6.64 7.63 -4.30
CA PHE A 83 5.31 7.27 -3.78
C PHE A 83 5.08 7.76 -2.36
N ALA A 84 6.10 7.80 -1.51
CA ALA A 84 6.00 8.38 -0.18
C ALA A 84 5.59 9.86 -0.24
N LEU A 85 6.18 10.64 -1.15
CA LEU A 85 5.78 12.04 -1.37
C LEU A 85 4.32 12.15 -1.81
N ILE A 86 3.88 11.31 -2.75
CA ILE A 86 2.48 11.28 -3.20
C ILE A 86 1.54 10.94 -2.05
N PHE A 87 1.86 9.94 -1.24
CA PHE A 87 1.04 9.52 -0.10
C PHE A 87 1.02 10.54 1.03
N ILE A 88 2.11 11.29 1.24
CA ILE A 88 2.12 12.42 2.19
C ILE A 88 1.14 13.51 1.74
N ILE A 89 1.11 13.84 0.44
CA ILE A 89 0.17 14.83 -0.10
C ILE A 89 -1.27 14.34 0.05
N LEU A 90 -1.55 13.10 -0.34
CA LEU A 90 -2.88 12.49 -0.22
C LEU A 90 -3.34 12.36 1.24
N GLY A 91 -2.47 11.88 2.12
CA GLY A 91 -2.73 11.78 3.55
C GLY A 91 -2.99 13.15 4.19
N SER A 92 -2.24 14.17 3.78
CA SER A 92 -2.46 15.56 4.22
C SER A 92 -3.80 16.12 3.75
N TYR A 93 -4.18 15.85 2.49
CA TYR A 93 -5.48 16.24 1.95
C TYR A 93 -6.63 15.55 2.68
N ARG A 94 -6.54 14.22 2.85
CA ARG A 94 -7.55 13.41 3.56
C ARG A 94 -7.69 13.83 5.02
N SER A 95 -6.57 14.10 5.68
CA SER A 95 -6.53 14.60 7.05
C SER A 95 -7.25 15.96 7.21
N LYS A 96 -7.11 16.88 6.25
CA LYS A 96 -7.85 18.16 6.26
C LYS A 96 -9.37 17.93 6.16
N ILE A 97 -9.80 17.01 5.29
CA ILE A 97 -11.22 16.65 5.15
C ILE A 97 -11.77 16.10 6.47
N LEU A 98 -11.07 15.14 7.09
CA LEU A 98 -11.46 14.55 8.36
C LEU A 98 -11.57 15.61 9.48
N THR A 99 -10.64 16.57 9.53
CA THR A 99 -10.72 17.68 10.49
C THR A 99 -12.00 18.51 10.29
N SER A 100 -12.36 18.80 9.04
CA SER A 100 -13.57 19.57 8.72
C SER A 100 -14.87 18.80 8.98
N GLU A 101 -14.85 17.47 8.83
CA GLU A 101 -16.00 16.59 9.08
C GLU A 101 -16.23 16.33 10.57
N PHE A 102 -15.17 16.31 11.39
CA PHE A 102 -15.27 16.05 12.84
C PHE A 102 -15.36 17.32 13.70
N SER A 103 -15.12 18.50 13.14
CA SER A 103 -15.30 19.79 13.82
C SER A 103 -16.72 20.39 13.68
N LYS A 104 -17.60 19.74 12.92
CA LYS A 104 -19.03 20.06 12.80
C LYS A 104 -19.86 19.14 13.69
#